data_AF-A0A0J6SRC0-F1
#
_entry.id   AF-A0A0J6SRC0-F1
#
_cell.length_a   1.000
_cell.length_b   1.000
_cell.length_c   1.000
_cell.angle_alpha   90.00
_cell.angle_beta   90.00
_cell.angle_gamma   90.00
#
_symmetry.space_group_name_H-M   'P 1'
#
loop_
_entity.id
_entity.type
_entity.pdbx_description
1 polymer ?
#
loop_
_entity_poly.entity_id
_entity_poly.type
_entity_poly.pdbx_seq_one_letter_code
_entity_poly.pdbx_strand_id
1 'polypeptide(L)'
;MHLFDRFSLGPAAEIAGARPLGNGALVVQARAARAGNVQVYRGDEVARPDLATVRIYRDPDEIFRAESLRSFGHKPVTLDHPPEAVTPRTWRGVARGHVGDEVVRDGEFVRIPMLLADSAAIAAVQGGRREVSVGYTCDLDWTPGTAPDGSPYDARQTRVVVDHVAIVAQGRAGPDCRIGDADLGRRLAEAEARAEAAEAALAEREGEVAALRARVPDAAALDALAAARGALVTQARRILGDSFDPAGLDAEAIRRAAIARALGEAEAAAMSPAAIEGAFRVAAADPRRTAPPHAPDPLRDALRQRSADAPTPEAAHAAMVETLRNAWKPAGAR
;
A
#
# COMPACT_ATOMS: atom_id res chain seq x y z
N MET A 1 60.95 -27.55 28.52
CA MET A 1 59.78 -26.67 28.43
C MET A 1 58.98 -27.10 27.21
N HIS A 2 57.95 -27.93 27.39
CA HIS A 2 57.14 -28.41 26.26
C HIS A 2 56.18 -27.29 25.84
N LEU A 3 56.55 -26.56 24.79
CA LEU A 3 55.64 -25.74 24.01
C LEU A 3 54.69 -26.72 23.31
N PHE A 4 53.43 -26.81 23.77
CA PHE A 4 52.44 -27.67 23.12
C PHE A 4 52.34 -27.27 21.65
N ASP A 5 52.71 -28.22 20.79
CA ASP A 5 52.80 -28.07 19.34
C ASP A 5 51.40 -27.85 18.74
N ARG A 6 51.33 -27.12 17.62
CA ARG A 6 50.07 -26.80 16.95
C ARG A 6 49.47 -28.09 16.38
N PHE A 7 48.56 -28.72 17.10
CA PHE A 7 47.72 -29.79 16.56
C PHE A 7 46.81 -29.21 15.47
N SER A 8 47.20 -29.39 14.21
CA SER A 8 46.35 -29.11 13.04
C SER A 8 45.47 -30.33 12.76
N LEU A 9 44.16 -30.18 12.87
CA LEU A 9 43.17 -31.25 12.66
C LEU A 9 42.83 -31.48 11.16
N GLY A 10 43.78 -31.25 10.24
CA GLY A 10 43.57 -31.42 8.80
C GLY A 10 42.80 -30.27 8.13
N PRO A 11 42.55 -30.33 6.81
CA PRO A 11 41.85 -29.27 6.09
C PRO A 11 40.40 -29.21 6.55
N ALA A 12 40.03 -28.11 7.20
CA ALA A 12 38.66 -27.85 7.60
C ALA A 12 37.79 -27.71 6.35
N ALA A 13 36.65 -28.41 6.30
CA ALA A 13 35.54 -27.91 5.50
C ALA A 13 35.27 -26.47 5.95
N GLU A 14 35.23 -25.50 5.04
CA GLU A 14 35.04 -24.10 5.41
C GLU A 14 33.72 -23.95 6.19
N ILE A 15 33.84 -23.64 7.48
CA ILE A 15 32.72 -23.24 8.33
C ILE A 15 32.81 -21.72 8.39
N ALA A 16 31.86 -21.04 7.75
CA ALA A 16 31.86 -19.58 7.70
C ALA A 16 31.88 -18.99 9.12
N GLY A 17 32.76 -18.02 9.36
CA GLY A 17 32.90 -17.37 10.67
C GLY A 17 33.50 -18.24 11.77
N ALA A 18 34.02 -19.44 11.45
CA ALA A 18 34.74 -20.26 12.42
C ALA A 18 36.15 -19.71 12.66
N ARG A 19 36.52 -19.60 13.93
CA ARG A 19 37.82 -19.10 14.38
C ARG A 19 38.55 -20.18 15.18
N PRO A 20 39.54 -20.87 14.58
CA PRO A 20 40.34 -21.85 15.31
C PRO A 20 41.19 -21.18 16.38
N LEU A 21 41.34 -21.84 17.52
CA LEU A 21 42.21 -21.43 18.62
C LEU A 21 43.53 -22.20 18.55
N GLY A 22 44.58 -21.67 19.18
CA GLY A 22 45.94 -22.26 19.13
C GLY A 22 46.04 -23.68 19.71
N ASN A 23 45.08 -24.09 20.54
CA ASN A 23 44.99 -25.42 21.13
C ASN A 23 44.09 -26.40 20.34
N GLY A 24 43.62 -26.02 19.14
CA GLY A 24 42.76 -26.85 18.30
C GLY A 24 41.25 -26.74 18.57
N ALA A 25 40.84 -26.00 19.61
CA ALA A 25 39.43 -25.67 19.83
C ALA A 25 38.90 -24.71 18.76
N LEU A 26 37.57 -24.63 18.60
CA LEU A 26 36.93 -23.83 17.56
C LEU A 26 35.89 -22.89 18.16
N VAL A 27 35.96 -21.60 17.83
CA VAL A 27 34.85 -20.66 18.10
C VAL A 27 34.02 -20.52 16.85
N VAL A 28 32.70 -20.68 16.96
CA VAL A 28 31.76 -20.61 15.84
C VAL A 28 30.55 -19.74 16.18
N GLN A 29 29.80 -19.33 15.15
CA GLN A 29 28.49 -18.69 15.29
C GLN A 29 27.41 -19.67 14.85
N ALA A 30 26.27 -19.66 15.55
CA ALA A 30 25.12 -20.48 15.20
C ALA A 30 23.80 -19.71 15.35
N ARG A 31 22.84 -20.04 14.49
CA ARG A 31 21.42 -19.78 14.77
C ARG A 31 20.91 -20.92 15.65
N ALA A 32 20.58 -20.63 16.89
CA ALA A 32 20.24 -21.63 17.89
C ALA A 32 18.74 -21.93 17.95
N ALA A 33 17.90 -20.92 17.76
CA ALA A 33 16.46 -21.06 17.80
C ALA A 33 15.81 -20.21 16.72
N ARG A 34 14.63 -20.63 16.28
CA ARG A 34 13.72 -19.87 15.41
C ARG A 34 12.44 -19.56 16.18
N ALA A 35 11.95 -18.35 15.99
CA ALA A 35 10.67 -17.87 16.50
C ALA A 35 9.67 -17.69 15.35
N GLY A 36 8.38 -17.62 15.67
CA GLY A 36 7.30 -17.48 14.71
C GLY A 36 6.94 -18.78 13.96
N ASN A 37 7.65 -19.88 14.23
CA ASN A 37 7.37 -21.17 13.60
C ASN A 37 6.57 -22.11 14.51
N VAL A 38 5.88 -23.06 13.88
CA VAL A 38 5.23 -24.19 14.57
C VAL A 38 6.15 -25.40 14.50
N GLN A 39 6.47 -25.99 15.64
CA GLN A 39 7.32 -27.17 15.76
C GLN A 39 6.48 -28.37 16.21
N VAL A 40 6.78 -29.55 15.66
CA VAL A 40 6.08 -30.78 15.99
C VAL A 40 6.83 -31.55 17.07
N TYR A 41 6.10 -31.96 18.11
CA TYR A 41 6.55 -32.79 19.22
C TYR A 41 5.76 -34.08 19.22
N ARG A 42 6.34 -35.16 19.72
CA ARG A 42 5.57 -36.33 20.12
C ARG A 42 4.84 -36.02 21.42
N GLY A 43 3.67 -36.60 21.63
CA GLY A 43 2.89 -36.29 22.84
C GLY A 43 3.59 -36.69 24.14
N ASP A 44 4.39 -37.78 24.13
CA ASP A 44 5.19 -38.19 25.28
C ASP A 44 6.27 -37.17 25.66
N GLU A 45 6.82 -36.43 24.70
CA GLU A 45 7.80 -35.36 24.96
C GLU A 45 7.19 -34.19 25.76
N VAL A 46 5.87 -34.03 25.75
CA VAL A 46 5.15 -32.89 26.36
C VAL A 46 4.08 -33.31 27.35
N ALA A 47 4.28 -34.48 27.99
CA ALA A 47 3.39 -35.02 29.02
C ALA A 47 1.93 -35.22 28.55
N ARG A 48 1.75 -35.49 27.25
CA ARG A 48 0.47 -35.84 26.61
C ARG A 48 0.60 -37.14 25.80
N PRO A 49 0.90 -38.28 26.46
CA PRO A 49 1.09 -39.55 25.77
C PRO A 49 -0.17 -40.05 25.04
N ASP A 50 -1.34 -39.46 25.34
CA ASP A 50 -2.60 -39.68 24.63
C ASP A 50 -2.60 -39.11 23.20
N LEU A 51 -1.66 -38.21 22.86
CA LEU A 51 -1.51 -37.62 21.54
C LEU A 51 -0.29 -38.20 20.83
N ALA A 52 -0.44 -38.59 19.57
CA ALA A 52 0.71 -39.03 18.76
C ALA A 52 1.70 -37.87 18.53
N THR A 53 1.17 -36.69 18.20
CA THR A 53 1.94 -35.48 17.96
C THR A 53 1.21 -34.24 18.48
N VAL A 54 1.98 -33.21 18.84
CA VAL A 54 1.52 -31.91 19.29
C VAL A 54 2.25 -30.82 18.51
N ARG A 55 1.51 -29.87 17.96
CA ARG A 55 2.03 -28.69 17.25
C ARG A 55 2.20 -27.55 18.24
N ILE A 56 3.44 -27.12 18.45
CA ILE A 56 3.77 -26.11 19.43
C ILE A 56 4.25 -24.86 18.71
N TYR A 57 3.54 -23.75 18.93
CA TYR A 57 3.91 -22.45 18.41
C TYR A 57 5.02 -21.82 19.25
N ARG A 58 6.07 -21.38 18.56
CA ARG A 58 7.26 -20.72 19.12
C ARG A 58 7.06 -19.21 19.06
N ASP A 59 6.29 -18.68 20.00
CA ASP A 59 5.92 -17.27 20.01
C ASP A 59 7.16 -16.34 20.09
N PRO A 60 7.35 -15.41 19.14
CA PRO A 60 8.41 -14.42 19.20
C PRO A 60 8.51 -13.66 20.53
N ASP A 61 7.38 -13.34 21.17
CA ASP A 61 7.38 -12.60 22.42
C ASP A 61 7.96 -13.42 23.58
N GLU A 62 7.85 -14.74 23.52
CA GLU A 62 8.39 -15.66 24.52
C GLU A 62 9.81 -16.12 24.22
N ILE A 63 10.14 -16.33 22.93
CA ILE A 63 11.48 -16.75 22.52
C ILE A 63 12.47 -15.61 22.70
N PHE A 64 12.08 -14.37 22.35
CA PHE A 64 12.93 -13.19 22.43
C PHE A 64 12.80 -12.42 23.75
N ARG A 65 12.01 -12.90 24.72
CA ARG A 65 11.98 -12.31 26.07
C ARG A 65 13.40 -12.26 26.64
N ALA A 66 13.73 -11.20 27.36
CA ALA A 66 15.08 -10.94 27.83
C ALA A 66 15.65 -12.08 28.70
N GLU A 67 14.82 -12.75 29.50
CA GLU A 67 15.21 -13.89 30.32
C GLU A 67 15.51 -15.13 29.48
N SER A 68 14.77 -15.38 28.40
CA SER A 68 15.03 -16.50 27.47
C SER A 68 16.39 -16.30 26.81
N LEU A 69 16.63 -15.12 26.22
CA LEU A 69 17.90 -14.79 25.58
C LEU A 69 19.07 -14.89 26.58
N ARG A 70 18.93 -14.30 27.77
CA ARG A 70 19.96 -14.41 28.82
C ARG A 70 20.21 -15.85 29.25
N SER A 71 19.21 -16.72 29.19
CA SER A 71 19.37 -18.11 29.62
C SER A 71 20.29 -18.93 28.71
N PHE A 72 20.61 -18.49 27.49
CA PHE A 72 21.58 -19.16 26.62
C PHE A 72 23.03 -19.02 27.10
N GLY A 73 23.36 -17.91 27.76
CA GLY A 73 24.73 -17.58 28.16
C GLY A 73 25.36 -18.69 29.00
N HIS A 74 26.60 -19.05 28.67
CA HIS A 74 27.39 -20.10 29.33
C HIS A 74 26.77 -21.52 29.32
N LYS A 75 25.71 -21.77 28.55
CA LYS A 75 25.10 -23.09 28.50
C LYS A 75 26.01 -24.09 27.82
N PRO A 76 26.02 -25.35 28.28
CA PRO A 76 26.82 -26.39 27.67
C PRO A 76 26.38 -26.64 26.22
N VAL A 77 27.36 -26.83 25.36
CA VAL A 77 27.15 -27.39 24.03
C VAL A 77 27.34 -28.90 24.13
N THR A 78 26.41 -29.68 23.58
CA THR A 78 26.49 -31.14 23.56
C THR A 78 26.57 -31.66 22.13
N LEU A 79 27.04 -32.90 21.96
CA LEU A 79 26.89 -33.65 20.71
C LEU A 79 25.70 -34.58 20.91
N ASP A 80 24.65 -34.38 20.10
CA ASP A 80 23.31 -34.92 20.29
C ASP A 80 22.64 -34.46 21.60
N HIS A 81 21.35 -34.77 21.74
CA HIS A 81 20.63 -34.48 22.99
C HIS A 81 21.08 -35.46 24.10
N PRO A 82 21.42 -34.95 25.30
CA PRO A 82 21.68 -35.79 26.45
C PRO A 82 20.39 -36.48 26.90
N PRO A 83 20.48 -37.70 27.47
CA PRO A 83 19.30 -38.44 27.95
C PRO A 83 18.67 -37.82 29.21
N GLU A 84 19.40 -36.95 29.90
CA GLU A 84 19.00 -36.27 31.13
C GLU A 84 19.41 -34.79 31.07
N ALA A 85 18.80 -33.96 31.92
CA ALA A 85 19.13 -32.54 32.03
C ALA A 85 20.63 -32.32 32.35
N VAL A 86 21.19 -31.22 31.83
CA VAL A 86 22.60 -30.90 32.06
C VAL A 86 22.76 -30.13 33.36
N THR A 87 23.19 -30.84 34.39
CA THR A 87 23.44 -30.34 35.75
C THR A 87 24.93 -30.39 36.07
N PRO A 88 25.41 -29.78 37.17
CA PRO A 88 26.80 -29.94 37.60
C PRO A 88 27.25 -31.41 37.78
N ARG A 89 26.30 -32.34 38.00
CA ARG A 89 26.60 -33.78 38.11
C ARG A 89 26.78 -34.44 36.75
N THR A 90 25.98 -34.07 35.75
CA THR A 90 25.95 -34.71 34.42
C THR A 90 26.85 -34.01 33.41
N TRP A 91 27.18 -32.73 33.63
CA TRP A 91 27.90 -31.84 32.71
C TRP A 91 29.17 -32.46 32.12
N ARG A 92 30.01 -33.07 32.96
CA ARG A 92 31.30 -33.63 32.52
C ARG A 92 31.14 -34.70 31.43
N GLY A 93 30.06 -35.48 31.45
CA GLY A 93 29.85 -36.55 30.47
C GLY A 93 29.42 -36.05 29.09
N VAL A 94 28.67 -34.94 29.06
CA VAL A 94 27.92 -34.50 27.87
C VAL A 94 28.46 -33.21 27.25
N ALA A 95 29.16 -32.38 28.02
CA ALA A 95 29.68 -31.11 27.51
C ALA A 95 30.80 -31.34 26.48
N ARG A 96 30.67 -30.64 25.36
CA ARG A 96 31.62 -30.60 24.23
C ARG A 96 32.12 -29.18 23.96
N GLY A 97 31.65 -28.23 24.76
CA GLY A 97 31.79 -26.81 24.53
C GLY A 97 30.86 -25.99 25.42
N HIS A 98 30.81 -24.69 25.16
CA HIS A 98 29.87 -23.78 25.81
C HIS A 98 29.44 -22.65 24.88
N VAL A 99 28.27 -22.11 25.16
CA VAL A 99 27.74 -20.89 24.54
C VAL A 99 28.41 -19.67 25.18
N GLY A 100 28.78 -18.67 24.37
CA GLY A 100 29.30 -17.40 24.85
C GLY A 100 28.18 -16.41 25.23
N ASP A 101 28.56 -15.21 25.64
CA ASP A 101 27.61 -14.26 26.26
C ASP A 101 26.85 -13.37 25.26
N GLU A 102 27.35 -13.26 24.03
CA GLU A 102 26.78 -12.42 22.99
C GLU A 102 25.56 -13.09 22.31
N VAL A 103 24.49 -13.27 23.08
CA VAL A 103 23.23 -13.85 22.60
C VAL A 103 22.36 -12.72 22.08
N VAL A 104 22.07 -12.72 20.78
CA VAL A 104 21.31 -11.66 20.13
C VAL A 104 20.18 -12.19 19.27
N ARG A 105 19.17 -11.35 19.05
CA ARG A 105 18.16 -11.57 18.02
C ARG A 105 18.72 -11.20 16.65
N ASP A 106 18.55 -12.07 15.66
CA ASP A 106 18.81 -11.85 14.24
C ASP A 106 17.55 -12.22 13.45
N GLY A 107 16.68 -11.24 13.20
CA GLY A 107 15.40 -11.45 12.55
C GLY A 107 14.49 -12.40 13.34
N GLU A 108 14.17 -13.54 12.73
CA GLU A 108 13.40 -14.65 13.34
C GLU A 108 14.26 -15.59 14.20
N PHE A 109 15.57 -15.39 14.24
CA PHE A 109 16.50 -16.32 14.89
C PHE A 109 17.14 -15.74 16.16
N VAL A 110 17.56 -16.65 17.04
CA VAL A 110 18.51 -16.35 18.11
C VAL A 110 19.91 -16.74 17.64
N ARG A 111 20.82 -15.78 17.54
CA ARG A 111 22.23 -16.01 17.19
C ARG A 111 23.06 -16.11 18.46
N ILE A 112 23.93 -17.12 18.51
CA ILE A 112 24.85 -17.35 19.62
C ILE A 112 26.27 -17.66 19.15
N PRO A 113 27.31 -17.17 19.84
CA PRO A 113 28.65 -17.71 19.73
C PRO A 113 28.77 -19.01 20.53
N MET A 114 29.56 -19.96 20.03
CA MET A 114 29.86 -21.23 20.72
C MET A 114 31.35 -21.52 20.66
N LEU A 115 31.94 -21.93 21.79
CA LEU A 115 33.23 -22.62 21.83
C LEU A 115 32.97 -24.12 21.73
N LEU A 116 33.60 -24.77 20.75
CA LEU A 116 33.73 -26.23 20.68
C LEU A 116 35.14 -26.60 21.15
N ALA A 117 35.20 -27.42 22.19
CA ALA A 117 36.47 -27.83 22.81
C ALA A 117 36.75 -29.33 22.66
N ASP A 118 35.74 -30.12 22.31
CA ASP A 118 35.86 -31.56 22.10
C ASP A 118 36.18 -31.90 20.64
N SER A 119 37.17 -32.77 20.43
CA SER A 119 37.64 -33.14 19.09
C SER A 119 36.62 -33.92 18.28
N ALA A 120 35.78 -34.75 18.91
CA ALA A 120 34.76 -35.52 18.20
C ALA A 120 33.61 -34.61 17.74
N ALA A 121 33.21 -33.65 18.57
CA ALA A 121 32.22 -32.64 18.19
C ALA A 121 32.75 -31.75 17.04
N ILE A 122 34.00 -31.30 17.10
CA ILE A 122 34.64 -30.53 16.02
C ILE A 122 34.65 -31.33 14.71
N ALA A 123 35.09 -32.59 14.77
CA ALA A 123 35.10 -33.48 13.61
C ALA A 123 33.69 -33.70 13.03
N ALA A 124 32.67 -33.85 13.88
CA ALA A 124 31.28 -33.99 13.43
C ALA A 124 30.78 -32.74 12.68
N VAL A 125 31.06 -31.54 13.19
CA VAL A 125 30.68 -30.26 12.56
C VAL A 125 31.41 -30.06 11.23
N GLN A 126 32.72 -30.38 11.19
CA GLN A 126 33.51 -30.34 9.95
C GLN A 126 33.00 -31.37 8.93
N GLY A 127 32.56 -32.55 9.39
CA GLY A 127 31.93 -33.59 8.59
C GLY A 127 30.49 -33.29 8.14
N GLY A 128 29.92 -32.13 8.50
CA GLY A 128 28.62 -31.66 8.00
C GLY A 128 27.48 -31.74 9.00
N ARG A 129 27.66 -32.31 10.20
CA ARG A 129 26.66 -32.28 11.27
C ARG A 129 26.62 -30.88 11.91
N ARG A 130 25.91 -29.96 11.26
CA ARG A 130 25.93 -28.53 11.61
C ARG A 130 24.62 -28.01 12.20
N GLU A 131 23.53 -28.76 12.13
CA GLU A 131 22.24 -28.30 12.69
C GLU A 131 22.26 -28.28 14.22
N VAL A 132 21.45 -27.39 14.79
CA VAL A 132 21.38 -27.11 16.22
C VAL A 132 19.95 -27.32 16.72
N SER A 133 19.85 -27.95 17.89
CA SER A 133 18.60 -28.10 18.64
C SER A 133 18.81 -27.70 20.09
N VAL A 134 17.87 -26.96 20.68
CA VAL A 134 18.01 -26.43 22.04
C VAL A 134 17.18 -27.27 22.99
N GLY A 135 17.81 -27.74 24.06
CA GLY A 135 17.10 -28.32 25.21
C GLY A 135 16.76 -27.23 26.21
N TYR A 136 15.58 -27.30 26.81
CA TYR A 136 15.07 -26.27 27.72
C TYR A 136 14.01 -26.82 28.66
N THR A 137 13.70 -26.03 29.68
CA THR A 137 12.43 -26.08 30.40
C THR A 137 11.50 -24.97 29.89
N CYS A 138 10.20 -25.21 29.92
CA CYS A 138 9.19 -24.24 29.52
C CYS A 138 7.83 -24.61 30.10
N ASP A 139 6.90 -23.67 30.02
CA ASP A 139 5.48 -23.92 30.25
C ASP A 139 4.74 -23.98 28.90
N LEU A 140 3.71 -24.82 28.83
CA LEU A 140 2.84 -24.94 27.67
C LEU A 140 1.45 -24.36 27.98
N ASP A 141 1.09 -23.32 27.23
CA ASP A 141 -0.26 -22.79 27.16
C ASP A 141 -1.04 -23.61 26.12
N TRP A 142 -1.91 -24.50 26.58
CA TRP A 142 -2.68 -25.44 25.75
C TRP A 142 -3.87 -24.80 25.04
N THR A 143 -3.91 -23.47 24.96
CA THR A 143 -4.91 -22.75 24.17
C THR A 143 -4.57 -22.90 22.68
N PRO A 144 -5.38 -23.62 21.88
CA PRO A 144 -5.11 -23.79 20.46
C PRO A 144 -5.29 -22.47 19.72
N GLY A 145 -4.59 -22.32 18.60
CA GLY A 145 -4.65 -21.10 17.80
C GLY A 145 -4.09 -21.25 16.40
N THR A 146 -3.90 -20.11 15.74
CA THR A 146 -3.34 -20.02 14.38
C THR A 146 -2.14 -19.09 14.43
N ALA A 147 -0.98 -19.57 13.96
CA ALA A 147 0.23 -18.78 13.84
C ALA A 147 0.09 -17.72 12.72
N PRO A 148 0.94 -16.67 12.69
CA PRO A 148 0.84 -15.60 11.69
C PRO A 148 0.93 -16.07 10.22
N ASP A 149 1.56 -17.21 9.97
CA ASP A 149 1.66 -17.84 8.65
C ASP A 149 0.40 -18.66 8.26
N GLY A 150 -0.62 -18.68 9.11
CA GLY A 150 -1.85 -19.46 8.94
C GLY A 150 -1.76 -20.89 9.47
N SER A 151 -0.61 -21.31 10.01
CA SER A 151 -0.42 -22.67 10.53
C SER A 151 -1.19 -22.87 11.84
N PRO A 152 -2.04 -23.90 11.97
CA PRO A 152 -2.70 -24.21 13.23
C PRO A 152 -1.71 -24.80 14.24
N TYR A 153 -1.85 -24.42 15.51
CA TYR A 153 -1.09 -24.96 16.64
C TYR A 153 -2.00 -25.40 17.80
N ASP A 154 -1.52 -26.37 18.58
CA ASP A 154 -2.25 -26.97 19.69
C ASP A 154 -1.88 -26.33 21.03
N ALA A 155 -0.63 -25.89 21.17
CA ALA A 155 -0.14 -25.18 22.34
C ALA A 155 0.86 -24.11 21.96
N ARG A 156 0.99 -23.10 22.83
CA ARG A 156 2.03 -22.08 22.74
C ARG A 156 3.06 -22.29 23.85
N GLN A 157 4.33 -22.16 23.49
CA GLN A 157 5.41 -22.30 24.45
C GLN A 157 5.74 -20.97 25.12
N THR A 158 5.83 -20.98 26.44
CA THR A 158 6.09 -19.80 27.27
C THR A 158 7.20 -20.07 28.29
N ARG A 159 7.80 -19.02 28.85
CA ARG A 159 8.79 -19.10 29.94
C ARG A 159 9.99 -20.02 29.62
N VAL A 160 10.46 -20.00 28.37
CA VAL A 160 11.57 -20.86 27.90
C VAL A 160 12.87 -20.54 28.62
N VAL A 161 13.48 -21.53 29.28
CA VAL A 161 14.80 -21.41 29.94
C VAL A 161 15.71 -22.51 29.41
N VAL A 162 16.82 -22.10 28.79
CA VAL A 162 17.74 -23.03 28.13
C VAL A 162 18.49 -23.90 29.13
N ASP A 163 18.61 -25.19 28.82
CA ASP A 163 19.42 -26.18 29.53
C ASP A 163 20.74 -26.44 28.79
N HIS A 164 20.68 -26.71 27.48
CA HIS A 164 21.84 -26.98 26.63
C HIS A 164 21.57 -26.66 25.16
N VAL A 165 22.64 -26.60 24.36
CA VAL A 165 22.58 -26.46 22.90
C VAL A 165 23.22 -27.69 22.26
N ALA A 166 22.43 -28.52 21.60
CA ALA A 166 22.87 -29.78 21.00
C ALA A 166 23.23 -29.62 19.53
N ILE A 167 24.38 -30.16 19.13
CA ILE A 167 24.76 -30.35 17.73
C ILE A 167 24.13 -31.66 17.27
N VAL A 168 23.24 -31.59 16.29
CA VAL A 168 22.40 -32.71 15.84
C VAL A 168 22.48 -32.89 14.33
N ALA A 169 22.06 -34.07 13.86
CA ALA A 169 21.92 -34.32 12.41
C ALA A 169 20.76 -33.51 11.81
N GLN A 170 19.64 -33.39 12.53
CA GLN A 170 18.48 -32.62 12.11
C GLN A 170 17.88 -31.87 13.32
N GLY A 171 17.85 -30.55 13.25
CA GLY A 171 17.33 -29.66 14.28
C GLY A 171 15.83 -29.44 14.14
N ARG A 172 15.12 -29.38 15.27
CA ARG A 172 13.66 -29.19 15.27
C ARG A 172 13.21 -27.83 14.73
N ALA A 173 14.07 -26.82 14.84
CA ALA A 173 13.82 -25.49 14.32
C ALA A 173 14.06 -25.36 12.80
N GLY A 174 14.50 -26.44 12.14
CA GLY A 174 14.79 -26.50 10.71
C GLY A 174 16.27 -26.28 10.38
N PRO A 175 16.64 -26.49 9.10
CA PRO A 175 18.04 -26.52 8.65
C PRO A 175 18.76 -25.16 8.73
N ASP A 176 18.01 -24.05 8.83
CA ASP A 176 18.57 -22.72 9.01
C ASP A 176 19.11 -22.49 10.44
N CYS A 177 18.67 -23.28 11.41
CA CYS A 177 19.24 -23.30 12.76
C CYS A 177 20.49 -24.19 12.77
N ARG A 178 21.62 -23.62 12.35
CA ARG A 178 22.88 -24.35 12.20
C ARG A 178 24.12 -23.50 12.53
N ILE A 179 25.23 -24.20 12.73
CA ILE A 179 26.59 -23.67 12.89
C ILE A 179 27.12 -23.19 11.53
N GLY A 180 27.81 -22.04 11.55
CA GLY A 180 28.49 -21.50 10.39
C GLY A 180 27.56 -20.80 9.41
N ASP A 181 26.45 -20.24 9.91
CA ASP A 181 25.55 -19.39 9.13
C ASP A 181 26.02 -17.92 9.09
N ALA A 182 27.34 -17.72 9.07
CA ALA A 182 27.98 -16.40 9.04
C ALA A 182 27.94 -15.77 7.65
N ASP A 183 26.77 -15.78 7.04
CA ASP A 183 26.49 -15.10 5.78
C ASP A 183 26.07 -13.62 6.01
N LEU A 184 26.61 -13.00 7.05
CA LEU A 184 26.31 -11.61 7.38
C LEU A 184 26.80 -10.65 6.28
N GLY A 185 27.93 -10.97 5.65
CA GLY A 185 28.50 -10.17 4.55
C GLY A 185 27.64 -10.20 3.29
N ARG A 186 27.15 -11.38 2.88
CA ARG A 186 26.24 -11.49 1.73
C ARG A 186 24.87 -10.89 2.05
N ARG A 187 24.34 -11.11 3.25
CA ARG A 187 23.05 -10.52 3.68
C ARG A 187 23.12 -9.00 3.78
N LEU A 188 24.24 -8.44 4.22
CA LEU A 188 24.46 -6.99 4.24
C LEU A 188 24.54 -6.46 2.81
N ALA A 189 25.32 -7.09 1.93
CA ALA A 189 25.39 -6.71 0.52
C ALA A 189 24.03 -6.82 -0.19
N GLU A 190 23.24 -7.85 0.09
CA GLU A 190 21.88 -7.99 -0.44
C GLU A 190 20.91 -6.95 0.13
N ALA A 191 21.05 -6.58 1.40
CA ALA A 191 20.23 -5.54 2.03
C ALA A 191 20.57 -4.16 1.47
N GLU A 192 21.85 -3.87 1.28
CA GLU A 192 22.35 -2.64 0.63
C GLU A 192 21.84 -2.55 -0.81
N ALA A 193 21.96 -3.62 -1.60
CA ALA A 193 21.43 -3.65 -2.97
C ALA A 193 19.90 -3.47 -3.04
N ARG A 194 19.14 -4.02 -2.07
CA ARG A 194 17.69 -3.80 -1.98
C ARG A 194 17.35 -2.36 -1.57
N ALA A 195 18.13 -1.75 -0.69
CA ALA A 195 17.94 -0.36 -0.27
C ALA A 195 18.17 0.59 -1.45
N GLU A 196 19.28 0.42 -2.18
CA GLU A 196 19.58 1.21 -3.38
C GLU A 196 18.48 1.07 -4.45
N ALA A 197 17.99 -0.15 -4.70
CA ALA A 197 16.90 -0.39 -5.63
C ALA A 197 15.59 0.27 -5.18
N ALA A 198 15.28 0.25 -3.88
CA ALA A 198 14.09 0.90 -3.33
C ALA A 198 14.17 2.43 -3.43
N GLU A 199 15.35 3.02 -3.19
CA GLU A 199 15.58 4.46 -3.35
C GLU A 199 15.42 4.90 -4.80
N ALA A 200 15.96 4.13 -5.75
CA ALA A 200 15.78 4.40 -7.18
C ALA A 200 14.30 4.33 -7.60
N ALA A 201 13.58 3.30 -7.13
CA ALA A 201 12.15 3.17 -7.40
C ALA A 201 11.34 4.32 -6.78
N LEU A 202 11.69 4.76 -5.56
CA LEU A 202 11.03 5.90 -4.92
C LEU A 202 11.23 7.18 -5.72
N ALA A 203 12.45 7.46 -6.19
CA ALA A 203 12.75 8.63 -7.01
C ALA A 203 11.97 8.63 -8.34
N GLU A 204 11.81 7.47 -8.98
CA GLU A 204 10.96 7.32 -10.18
C GLU A 204 9.50 7.66 -9.88
N ARG A 205 8.95 7.11 -8.78
CA ARG A 205 7.57 7.39 -8.36
C ARG A 205 7.36 8.85 -7.98
N GLU A 206 8.33 9.48 -7.33
CA GLU A 206 8.28 10.91 -7.05
C GLU A 206 8.25 11.75 -8.33
N GLY A 207 9.02 11.37 -9.34
CA GLY A 207 8.98 11.97 -10.68
C GLY A 207 7.61 11.82 -11.35
N GLU A 208 7.03 10.63 -11.33
CA GLU A 208 5.67 10.37 -11.85
C GLU A 208 4.61 11.20 -11.11
N VAL A 209 4.68 11.26 -9.78
CA VAL A 209 3.75 12.05 -8.96
C VAL A 209 3.89 13.53 -9.26
N ALA A 210 5.11 14.05 -9.42
CA ALA A 210 5.33 15.44 -9.81
C ALA A 210 4.75 15.75 -11.19
N ALA A 211 4.96 14.87 -12.17
CA ALA A 211 4.41 15.01 -13.52
C ALA A 211 2.87 14.94 -13.55
N LEU A 212 2.27 14.05 -12.76
CA LEU A 212 0.81 13.97 -12.63
C LEU A 212 0.24 15.20 -11.95
N ARG A 213 0.86 15.68 -10.85
CA ARG A 213 0.45 16.91 -10.16
C ARG A 213 0.52 18.13 -11.07
N ALA A 214 1.55 18.23 -11.93
CA ALA A 214 1.66 19.30 -12.91
C ALA A 214 0.54 19.29 -13.98
N ARG A 215 -0.12 18.14 -14.20
CA ARG A 215 -1.24 18.00 -15.15
C ARG A 215 -2.60 18.27 -14.52
N VAL A 216 -2.70 18.34 -13.19
CA VAL A 216 -3.94 18.68 -12.50
C VAL A 216 -4.10 20.20 -12.54
N PRO A 217 -5.20 20.73 -13.11
CA PRO A 217 -5.45 22.16 -13.10
C PRO A 217 -5.56 22.66 -11.65
N ASP A 218 -5.00 23.83 -11.36
CA ASP A 218 -5.19 24.48 -10.07
C ASP A 218 -6.64 24.98 -9.91
N ALA A 219 -6.98 25.45 -8.71
CA ALA A 219 -8.34 25.92 -8.39
C ALA A 219 -8.79 27.04 -9.35
N ALA A 220 -7.90 27.98 -9.69
CA ALA A 220 -8.22 29.08 -10.58
C ALA A 220 -8.48 28.61 -12.03
N ALA A 221 -7.72 27.63 -12.51
CA ALA A 221 -7.93 27.01 -13.81
C ALA A 221 -9.23 26.19 -13.85
N LEU A 222 -9.58 25.48 -12.78
CA LEU A 222 -10.86 24.78 -12.64
C LEU A 222 -12.03 25.77 -12.66
N ASP A 223 -11.94 26.87 -11.91
CA ASP A 223 -12.97 27.91 -11.88
C ASP A 223 -13.15 28.56 -13.25
N ALA A 224 -12.06 28.85 -13.96
CA ALA A 224 -12.10 29.38 -15.33
C ALA A 224 -12.76 28.41 -16.31
N LEU A 225 -12.45 27.11 -16.22
CA LEU A 225 -13.06 26.07 -17.05
C LEU A 225 -14.57 25.94 -16.74
N ALA A 226 -14.96 25.98 -15.47
CA ALA A 226 -16.35 25.94 -15.04
C ALA A 226 -17.14 27.16 -15.54
N ALA A 227 -16.56 28.36 -15.42
CA ALA A 227 -17.16 29.59 -15.92
C ALA A 227 -17.32 29.59 -17.45
N ALA A 228 -16.28 29.18 -18.19
CA ALA A 228 -16.32 29.06 -19.64
C ALA A 228 -17.38 28.05 -20.09
N ARG A 229 -17.47 26.91 -19.40
CA ARG A 229 -18.50 25.89 -19.64
C ARG A 229 -19.90 26.41 -19.36
N GLY A 230 -20.10 27.10 -18.23
CA GLY A 230 -21.38 27.71 -17.88
C GLY A 230 -21.85 28.72 -18.93
N ALA A 231 -20.96 29.63 -19.35
CA ALA A 231 -21.26 30.63 -20.38
C ALA A 231 -21.64 29.97 -21.72
N LEU A 232 -20.88 28.96 -22.14
CA LEU A 232 -21.18 28.20 -23.36
C LEU A 232 -22.56 27.53 -23.30
N VAL A 233 -22.89 26.88 -22.18
CA VAL A 233 -24.20 26.23 -21.99
C VAL A 233 -25.32 27.27 -22.01
N THR A 234 -25.16 28.41 -21.35
CA THR A 234 -26.15 29.49 -21.40
C THR A 234 -26.37 30.00 -22.82
N GLN A 235 -25.30 30.22 -23.60
CA GLN A 235 -25.41 30.63 -24.99
C GLN A 235 -26.08 29.56 -25.86
N ALA A 236 -25.73 28.29 -25.66
CA ALA A 236 -26.32 27.18 -26.39
C ALA A 236 -27.82 27.02 -26.10
N ARG A 237 -28.25 27.15 -24.84
CA ARG A 237 -29.67 27.09 -24.45
C ARG A 237 -30.52 28.19 -25.06
N ARG A 238 -29.96 29.38 -25.33
CA ARG A 238 -30.69 30.43 -26.08
C ARG A 238 -31.04 30.02 -27.51
N ILE A 239 -30.26 29.12 -28.11
CA ILE A 239 -30.43 28.66 -29.48
C ILE A 239 -31.20 27.32 -29.53
N LEU A 240 -30.88 26.41 -28.61
CA LEU A 240 -31.41 25.05 -28.55
C LEU A 240 -32.67 24.90 -27.69
N GLY A 241 -32.94 25.87 -26.81
CA GLY A 241 -34.01 25.84 -25.81
C GLY A 241 -33.53 25.43 -24.41
N ASP A 242 -34.32 25.78 -23.39
CA ASP A 242 -33.99 25.55 -21.98
C ASP A 242 -33.95 24.06 -21.58
N SER A 243 -34.63 23.20 -22.34
CA SER A 243 -34.63 21.75 -22.16
C SER A 243 -33.36 21.05 -22.67
N PHE A 244 -32.43 21.78 -23.28
CA PHE A 244 -31.17 21.22 -23.74
C PHE A 244 -30.29 20.74 -22.57
N ASP A 245 -29.95 19.45 -22.60
CA ASP A 245 -29.05 18.80 -21.65
C ASP A 245 -27.63 18.71 -22.23
N PRO A 246 -26.66 19.46 -21.67
CA PRO A 246 -25.26 19.42 -22.12
C PRO A 246 -24.44 18.28 -21.48
N ALA A 247 -25.04 17.41 -20.65
CA ALA A 247 -24.31 16.35 -19.97
C ALA A 247 -23.57 15.42 -20.96
N GLY A 248 -22.31 15.10 -20.67
CA GLY A 248 -21.47 14.24 -21.50
C GLY A 248 -20.96 14.85 -22.81
N LEU A 249 -21.43 16.03 -23.21
CA LEU A 249 -20.98 16.70 -24.44
C LEU A 249 -19.77 17.60 -24.19
N ASP A 250 -18.77 17.55 -25.05
CA ASP A 250 -17.66 18.50 -25.01
C ASP A 250 -18.08 19.89 -25.56
N ALA A 251 -17.15 20.85 -25.56
CA ALA A 251 -17.45 22.21 -26.00
C ALA A 251 -17.73 22.29 -27.52
N GLU A 252 -17.12 21.43 -28.33
CA GLU A 252 -17.34 21.43 -29.77
C GLU A 252 -18.73 20.87 -30.12
N ALA A 253 -19.10 19.74 -29.50
CA ALA A 253 -20.39 19.10 -29.69
C ALA A 253 -21.56 20.03 -29.34
N ILE A 254 -21.44 20.81 -28.26
CA ILE A 254 -22.45 21.81 -27.90
C ILE A 254 -22.60 22.89 -28.97
N ARG A 255 -21.49 23.45 -29.45
CA ARG A 255 -21.54 24.51 -30.48
C ARG A 255 -22.08 23.96 -31.79
N ARG A 256 -21.67 22.75 -32.16
CA ARG A 256 -22.15 22.07 -33.38
C ARG A 256 -23.65 21.79 -33.31
N ALA A 257 -24.17 21.31 -32.18
CA ALA A 257 -25.61 21.13 -31.98
C ALA A 257 -26.38 22.46 -32.15
N ALA A 258 -25.88 23.55 -31.54
CA ALA A 258 -26.50 24.87 -31.67
C ALA A 258 -26.48 25.39 -33.12
N ILE A 259 -25.39 25.17 -33.86
CA ILE A 259 -25.30 25.57 -35.27
C ILE A 259 -26.16 24.69 -36.17
N ALA A 260 -26.23 23.39 -35.92
CA ALA A 260 -27.12 22.50 -36.63
C ALA A 260 -28.59 22.94 -36.50
N ARG A 261 -28.99 23.40 -35.31
CA ARG A 261 -30.32 23.98 -35.10
C ARG A 261 -30.53 25.29 -35.87
N ALA A 262 -29.50 26.12 -36.00
CA ALA A 262 -29.58 27.47 -36.54
C ALA A 262 -29.40 27.56 -38.07
N LEU A 263 -28.63 26.63 -38.67
CA LEU A 263 -28.25 26.63 -40.10
C LEU A 263 -28.62 25.33 -40.82
N GLY A 264 -28.89 24.24 -40.09
CA GLY A 264 -29.15 22.91 -40.64
C GLY A 264 -28.02 21.91 -40.33
N GLU A 265 -28.38 20.64 -40.18
CA GLU A 265 -27.44 19.54 -39.88
C GLU A 265 -26.38 19.33 -40.96
N ALA A 266 -26.76 19.47 -42.24
CA ALA A 266 -25.86 19.27 -43.38
C ALA A 266 -24.76 20.34 -43.42
N GLU A 267 -25.12 21.63 -43.28
CA GLU A 267 -24.16 22.72 -43.15
C GLU A 267 -23.28 22.55 -41.91
N ALA A 268 -23.86 22.24 -40.75
CA ALA A 268 -23.09 22.08 -39.52
C ALA A 268 -22.08 20.91 -39.60
N ALA A 269 -22.41 19.82 -40.28
CA ALA A 269 -21.51 18.68 -40.47
C ALA A 269 -20.34 19.02 -41.43
N ALA A 270 -20.57 19.88 -42.43
CA ALA A 270 -19.55 20.29 -43.40
C ALA A 270 -18.56 21.35 -42.85
N MET A 271 -18.87 21.98 -41.71
CA MET A 271 -18.03 23.02 -41.11
C MET A 271 -16.90 22.47 -40.27
N SER A 272 -15.72 23.09 -40.41
CA SER A 272 -14.57 22.83 -39.54
C SER A 272 -14.83 23.31 -38.10
N PRO A 273 -14.11 22.80 -37.08
CA PRO A 273 -14.30 23.23 -35.70
C PRO A 273 -14.15 24.75 -35.51
N ALA A 274 -13.18 25.36 -36.21
CA ALA A 274 -12.98 26.81 -36.18
C ALA A 274 -14.15 27.58 -36.85
N ALA A 275 -14.73 27.02 -37.92
CA ALA A 275 -15.90 27.61 -38.57
C ALA A 275 -17.16 27.49 -37.70
N ILE A 276 -17.36 26.35 -37.02
CA ILE A 276 -18.44 26.16 -36.03
C ILE A 276 -18.30 27.15 -34.88
N GLU A 277 -17.09 27.34 -34.36
CA GLU A 277 -16.81 28.33 -33.32
C GLU A 277 -17.17 29.76 -33.77
N GLY A 278 -16.71 30.17 -34.96
CA GLY A 278 -17.02 31.48 -35.52
C GLY A 278 -18.51 31.70 -35.74
N ALA A 279 -19.19 30.71 -36.36
CA ALA A 279 -20.63 30.77 -36.58
C ALA A 279 -21.42 30.80 -35.27
N PHE A 280 -20.99 30.04 -34.26
CA PHE A 280 -21.65 29.99 -32.96
C PHE A 280 -21.60 31.34 -32.25
N ARG A 281 -20.44 32.04 -32.29
CA ARG A 281 -20.34 33.40 -31.74
C ARG A 281 -21.30 34.37 -32.41
N VAL A 282 -21.42 34.31 -33.73
CA VAL A 282 -22.35 35.16 -34.49
C VAL A 282 -23.80 34.83 -34.14
N ALA A 283 -24.15 33.54 -34.10
CA ALA A 283 -25.49 33.08 -33.75
C ALA A 283 -25.89 33.44 -32.31
N ALA A 284 -24.96 33.34 -31.36
CA ALA A 284 -25.18 33.69 -29.96
C ALA A 284 -25.28 35.21 -29.72
N ALA A 285 -24.83 36.03 -30.67
CA ALA A 285 -24.87 37.49 -30.61
C ALA A 285 -26.06 38.14 -31.35
N ASP A 286 -26.82 37.39 -32.16
CA ASP A 286 -27.97 37.93 -32.91
C ASP A 286 -29.28 37.84 -32.08
N PRO A 287 -29.83 38.97 -31.57
CA PRO A 287 -31.03 38.99 -30.75
C PRO A 287 -32.31 38.57 -31.50
N ARG A 288 -32.29 38.48 -32.84
CA ARG A 288 -33.44 38.05 -33.65
C ARG A 288 -33.53 36.52 -33.77
N ARG A 289 -32.43 35.81 -33.51
CA ARG A 289 -32.37 34.34 -33.52
C ARG A 289 -32.57 33.72 -32.13
N THR A 290 -32.63 34.55 -31.09
CA THR A 290 -32.86 34.15 -29.68
C THR A 290 -34.32 34.18 -29.23
N ALA A 291 -35.24 34.65 -30.08
CA ALA A 291 -36.67 34.59 -29.79
C ALA A 291 -37.27 33.31 -30.41
N PRO A 292 -38.16 32.58 -29.69
CA PRO A 292 -38.94 31.53 -30.31
C PRO A 292 -39.73 32.10 -31.50
N PRO A 293 -40.08 31.30 -32.53
CA PRO A 293 -40.55 31.82 -33.83
C PRO A 293 -41.76 32.79 -33.80
N HIS A 294 -42.44 32.98 -32.68
CA HIS A 294 -43.67 33.77 -32.54
C HIS A 294 -43.75 34.64 -31.27
N ALA A 295 -42.66 35.30 -30.84
CA ALA A 295 -42.80 36.37 -29.85
C ALA A 295 -43.33 37.66 -30.54
N PRO A 296 -44.52 38.18 -30.17
CA PRO A 296 -45.07 39.40 -30.77
C PRO A 296 -44.19 40.61 -30.47
N ASP A 297 -43.91 41.42 -31.49
CA ASP A 297 -43.14 42.67 -31.40
C ASP A 297 -44.04 43.79 -30.86
N PRO A 298 -43.81 44.28 -29.62
CA PRO A 298 -44.71 45.22 -28.97
C PRO A 298 -44.78 46.57 -29.69
N LEU A 299 -43.71 46.99 -30.39
CA LEU A 299 -43.72 48.23 -31.16
C LEU A 299 -44.53 48.06 -32.45
N ARG A 300 -44.40 46.91 -33.12
CA ARG A 300 -45.14 46.60 -34.34
C ARG A 300 -46.63 46.40 -34.08
N ASP A 301 -47.00 45.82 -32.95
CA ASP A 301 -48.40 45.65 -32.54
C ASP A 301 -49.03 46.99 -32.13
N ALA A 302 -48.31 47.83 -31.40
CA ALA A 302 -48.76 49.19 -31.08
C ALA A 302 -49.00 50.04 -32.35
N LEU A 303 -48.14 49.90 -33.37
CA LEU A 303 -48.33 50.58 -34.66
C LEU A 303 -49.51 50.04 -35.46
N ARG A 304 -49.82 48.74 -35.39
CA ARG A 304 -51.02 48.15 -36.02
C ARG A 304 -52.31 48.60 -35.34
N GLN A 305 -52.34 48.58 -34.01
CA GLN A 305 -53.52 49.01 -33.24
C GLN A 305 -53.86 50.48 -33.50
N ARG A 306 -52.85 51.35 -33.63
CA ARG A 306 -53.06 52.77 -33.92
C ARG A 306 -53.75 53.06 -35.26
N SER A 307 -53.63 52.16 -36.24
CA SER A 307 -54.35 52.27 -37.51
C SER A 307 -55.81 51.81 -37.45
N ALA A 308 -56.17 50.95 -36.48
CA ALA A 308 -57.53 50.46 -36.32
C ALA A 308 -58.43 51.45 -35.56
N ASP A 309 -57.85 52.31 -34.72
CA ASP A 309 -58.57 53.32 -33.91
C ASP A 309 -58.65 54.72 -34.57
N ALA A 310 -58.28 54.86 -35.85
CA ALA A 310 -58.44 56.12 -36.57
C ALA A 310 -59.94 56.34 -36.90
N PRO A 311 -60.57 57.45 -36.46
CA PRO A 311 -61.97 57.71 -36.79
C PRO A 311 -62.13 57.85 -38.30
N THR A 312 -63.22 57.31 -38.87
CA THR A 312 -63.52 57.50 -40.28
C THR A 312 -63.68 58.99 -40.59
N PRO A 313 -63.46 59.44 -41.85
CA PRO A 313 -63.66 60.84 -42.22
C PRO A 313 -65.03 61.39 -41.82
N GLU A 314 -66.09 60.57 -41.90
CA GLU A 314 -67.44 60.94 -41.46
C GLU A 314 -67.53 61.12 -39.94
N ALA A 315 -66.91 60.23 -39.15
CA ALA A 315 -66.89 60.33 -37.70
C ALA A 315 -66.07 61.54 -37.22
N ALA A 316 -64.94 61.82 -37.89
CA ALA A 316 -64.12 62.99 -37.63
C ALA A 316 -64.86 64.30 -37.98
N HIS A 317 -65.56 64.34 -39.12
CA HIS A 317 -66.39 65.48 -39.51
C HIS A 317 -67.57 65.68 -38.55
N ALA A 318 -68.25 64.61 -38.13
CA ALA A 318 -69.34 64.67 -37.15
C ALA A 318 -68.84 65.22 -35.81
N ALA A 319 -67.70 64.74 -35.30
CA ALA A 319 -67.09 65.25 -34.07
C ALA A 319 -66.68 66.73 -34.18
N MET A 320 -66.16 67.14 -35.34
CA MET A 320 -65.84 68.55 -35.61
C MET A 320 -67.10 69.43 -35.62
N VAL A 321 -68.16 69.00 -36.31
CA VAL A 321 -69.44 69.72 -36.35
C VAL A 321 -70.09 69.78 -34.96
N GLU A 322 -70.01 68.71 -34.17
CA GLU A 322 -70.50 68.67 -32.79
C GLU A 322 -69.73 69.64 -31.89
N THR A 323 -68.40 69.69 -32.05
CA THR A 323 -67.54 70.65 -31.34
C THR A 323 -67.93 72.08 -31.72
N LEU A 324 -68.11 72.38 -33.00
CA LEU A 324 -68.52 73.71 -33.47
C LEU A 324 -69.93 74.09 -33.00
N ARG A 325 -70.89 73.16 -33.02
CA ARG A 325 -72.26 73.37 -32.54
C ARG A 325 -72.32 73.67 -31.04
N ASN A 326 -71.42 73.08 -30.26
CA ASN A 326 -71.35 73.29 -28.82
C ASN A 326 -70.27 74.30 -28.41
N ALA A 327 -69.54 74.91 -29.35
CA ALA A 327 -68.42 75.81 -29.05
C ALA A 327 -68.84 77.09 -28.30
N TRP A 328 -70.12 77.48 -28.38
CA TRP A 328 -70.66 78.61 -27.62
C TRP A 328 -71.06 78.25 -26.19
N LYS A 329 -71.14 76.96 -25.84
CA LYS A 329 -71.44 76.53 -24.47
C LYS A 329 -70.14 76.54 -23.64
N PRO A 330 -70.12 77.18 -22.46
CA PRO A 330 -68.96 77.14 -21.58
C PRO A 330 -68.67 75.72 -21.10
N ALA A 331 -67.39 75.36 -21.02
CA ALA A 331 -66.92 74.02 -20.66
C ALA A 331 -67.46 73.59 -19.29
N GLY A 332 -68.25 72.51 -19.25
CA GLY A 332 -68.82 71.94 -18.01
C GLY A 332 -70.34 71.93 -17.93
N ALA A 333 -71.07 72.53 -18.87
CA ALA A 333 -72.51 72.33 -18.99
C ALA A 333 -72.82 71.07 -19.83
N ARG A 334 -72.73 69.91 -19.18
CA ARG A 334 -73.46 68.70 -19.57
C ARG A 334 -74.61 68.49 -18.60
#